data_AF-A0A942XY25-F1
#
_entry.id   AF-A0A942XY25-F1
#
_cell.length_a   1.000
_cell.length_b   1.000
_cell.length_c   1.000
_cell.angle_alpha   90.00
_cell.angle_beta   90.00
_cell.angle_gamma   90.00
#
_symmetry.space_group_name_H-M   'P 1'
#
loop_
_entity.id
_entity.type
_entity.pdbx_description
1 polymer ?
#
loop_
_entity_poly.entity_id
_entity_poly.type
_entity_poly.pdbx_seq_one_letter_code
_entity_poly.pdbx_strand_id
1 'polypeptide(L)'
;MSEENQNQQPIPAPEQADPNYKETLLLYNEKNGAVEAVSKLDEQNGRYKVTTTQPLTANKPAFYDLRDYSAAAAFVKGFKSVESNQSFRFLKVAADKASDLAQKLINLVNNPKDPEGLKALHEHTVTSYQLEKVKFNPSDLKLQELKEMGIIVTTEELNAMKHGLPCTELHDVNLKIGNMPIVGQFALHPYKDQNGDVQVGLMSALPRPEFEREEYRMMFSTSEKEQLLAGKTPDRLYELPNPHTGEKEWCFATLNPATNRLVTIPKRDVPELRYFNGVRMDDTQQNELALGGRVFVEGCAMRNSDITYSGKVGFDVLSNEYKMTDYKFSRPYISPQLDKQLDDRQRTALLSPEGLDCSKEKEHPILGKNGKPLTCILRIDPRSNGVVYDFSQQRRQEQEKQESKQEQKAETAQEQAPDQGQGRGRKR
;
A
#
# COMPACT_ATOMS: atom_id res chain seq x y z
N MET A 1 26.96 17.46 17.74
CA MET A 1 26.28 18.76 17.59
C MET A 1 26.40 19.16 16.13
N SER A 2 25.44 18.73 15.32
CA SER A 2 25.13 19.30 14.01
C SER A 2 23.61 19.22 13.88
N GLU A 3 23.01 20.40 13.90
CA GLU A 3 21.58 20.67 13.90
C GLU A 3 21.00 20.34 12.51
N GLU A 4 20.40 19.17 12.33
CA GLU A 4 19.70 18.81 11.08
C GLU A 4 18.33 18.15 11.33
N ASN A 5 17.67 18.43 12.45
CA ASN A 5 16.35 17.85 12.75
C ASN A 5 15.29 18.85 13.25
N GLN A 6 15.41 20.14 12.89
CA GLN A 6 14.46 21.18 13.34
C GLN A 6 13.46 21.67 12.28
N ASN A 7 13.20 20.90 11.22
CA ASN A 7 12.20 21.32 10.21
C ASN A 7 11.31 20.18 9.69
N GLN A 8 11.01 19.17 10.51
CA GLN A 8 9.81 18.38 10.26
C GLN A 8 8.63 19.12 10.90
N GLN A 9 7.72 19.65 10.07
CA GLN A 9 6.42 20.07 10.57
C GLN A 9 5.83 18.89 11.36
N PRO A 10 5.29 19.11 12.57
CA PRO A 10 4.69 18.03 13.34
C PRO A 10 3.63 17.37 12.47
N ILE A 11 3.80 16.07 12.20
CA ILE A 11 2.82 15.31 11.41
C ILE A 11 1.53 15.34 12.22
N PRO A 12 0.44 15.92 11.68
CA PRO A 12 -0.79 16.04 12.42
C PRO A 12 -1.40 14.64 12.61
N ALA A 13 -1.89 14.37 13.83
CA ALA A 13 -2.72 13.21 14.09
C ALA A 13 -3.98 13.26 13.20
N PRO A 14 -4.54 12.11 12.79
CA PRO A 14 -5.75 12.02 12.00
C PRO A 14 -6.91 12.60 12.79
N GLU A 15 -7.84 13.23 12.06
CA GLU A 15 -9.05 13.84 12.63
C GLU A 15 -9.89 12.81 13.39
N GLN A 16 -9.82 11.55 12.98
CA GLN A 16 -10.45 10.39 13.61
C GLN A 16 -10.01 10.15 15.06
N ALA A 17 -8.90 10.73 15.51
CA ALA A 17 -8.48 10.67 16.91
C ALA A 17 -9.27 11.61 17.83
N ASP A 18 -10.05 12.56 17.29
CA ASP A 18 -10.97 13.39 18.08
C ASP A 18 -12.21 12.57 18.48
N PRO A 19 -12.56 12.48 19.78
CA PRO A 19 -13.77 11.79 20.24
C PRO A 19 -15.08 12.30 19.64
N ASN A 20 -15.09 13.56 19.17
CA ASN A 20 -16.25 14.18 18.52
C ASN A 20 -16.24 14.03 17.00
N TYR A 21 -15.22 13.36 16.44
CA TYR A 21 -15.13 13.09 15.02
C TYR A 21 -16.29 12.20 14.57
N LYS A 22 -16.90 12.58 13.46
CA LYS A 22 -18.02 11.86 12.86
C LYS A 22 -17.84 11.84 11.35
N GLU A 23 -17.85 10.65 10.77
CA GLU A 23 -17.98 10.49 9.32
C GLU A 23 -19.45 10.43 8.93
N THR A 24 -19.77 11.01 7.78
CA THR A 24 -21.10 10.96 7.17
C THR A 24 -21.00 10.64 5.69
N LEU A 25 -22.16 10.39 5.08
CA LEU A 25 -22.32 10.23 3.64
C LEU A 25 -23.06 11.44 3.06
N LEU A 26 -22.61 11.89 1.88
CA LEU A 26 -23.38 12.76 0.99
C LEU A 26 -23.90 11.95 -0.18
N LEU A 27 -25.06 12.34 -0.69
CA LEU A 27 -25.67 11.83 -1.91
C LEU A 27 -25.60 12.92 -2.97
N TYR A 28 -24.77 12.70 -4.00
CA TYR A 28 -24.66 13.58 -5.15
C TYR A 28 -25.39 12.99 -6.36
N ASN A 29 -26.24 13.78 -7.00
CA ASN A 29 -26.93 13.38 -8.22
C ASN A 29 -26.26 13.99 -9.44
N GLU A 30 -25.60 13.16 -10.26
CA GLU A 30 -24.88 13.64 -11.46
C GLU A 30 -25.79 14.28 -12.51
N LYS A 31 -27.10 14.03 -12.49
CA LYS A 31 -28.03 14.57 -13.50
C LYS A 31 -28.36 16.04 -13.31
N ASN A 32 -28.48 16.48 -12.05
CA ASN A 32 -28.89 17.84 -11.71
C ASN A 32 -27.91 18.55 -10.75
N GLY A 33 -26.84 17.85 -10.35
CA GLY A 33 -25.83 18.33 -9.42
C GLY A 33 -26.32 18.58 -8.00
N ALA A 34 -27.50 18.08 -7.63
CA ALA A 34 -27.99 18.19 -6.26
C ALA A 34 -27.06 17.40 -5.32
N VAL A 35 -26.69 18.03 -4.20
CA VAL A 35 -25.91 17.41 -3.13
C VAL A 35 -26.75 17.47 -1.86
N GLU A 36 -26.96 16.33 -1.23
CA GLU A 36 -27.67 16.26 0.04
C GLU A 36 -26.88 15.43 1.05
N ALA A 37 -26.99 15.77 2.34
CA ALA A 37 -26.43 14.94 3.40
C ALA A 37 -27.37 13.79 3.71
N VAL A 38 -26.85 12.57 3.78
CA VAL A 38 -27.62 11.41 4.23
C VAL A 38 -27.95 11.61 5.70
N SER A 39 -29.21 11.43 6.07
CA SER A 39 -29.65 11.42 7.47
C SER A 39 -30.01 10.00 7.94
N LYS A 40 -30.53 9.18 7.03
CA LYS A 40 -30.91 7.80 7.33
C LYS A 40 -30.81 6.90 6.11
N LEU A 41 -30.34 5.67 6.34
CA LEU A 41 -30.33 4.58 5.38
C LEU A 41 -31.37 3.55 5.84
N ASP A 42 -32.41 3.31 5.05
CA ASP A 42 -33.49 2.37 5.37
C ASP A 42 -33.59 1.26 4.32
N GLU A 43 -33.55 0.02 4.76
CA GLU A 43 -33.89 -1.15 3.95
C GLU A 43 -35.21 -1.75 4.46
N GLN A 44 -36.24 -1.78 3.60
CA GLN A 44 -37.53 -2.40 3.89
C GLN A 44 -38.04 -3.16 2.68
N ASN A 45 -38.33 -4.46 2.85
CA ASN A 45 -38.89 -5.33 1.80
C ASN A 45 -38.07 -5.29 0.49
N GLY A 46 -36.73 -5.28 0.59
CA GLY A 46 -35.82 -5.18 -0.56
C GLY A 46 -35.80 -3.80 -1.25
N ARG A 47 -36.41 -2.78 -0.65
CA ARG A 47 -36.32 -1.39 -1.12
C ARG A 47 -35.34 -0.62 -0.25
N TYR A 48 -34.37 0.00 -0.91
CA TYR A 48 -33.35 0.85 -0.32
C TYR A 48 -33.79 2.31 -0.43
N LYS A 49 -34.18 2.91 0.69
CA LYS A 49 -34.59 4.31 0.77
C LYS A 49 -33.53 5.11 1.52
N VAL A 50 -33.05 6.17 0.88
CA VAL A 50 -32.21 7.19 1.53
C VAL A 50 -33.13 8.31 2.00
N THR A 51 -32.99 8.72 3.26
CA THR A 51 -33.51 10.00 3.74
C THR A 51 -32.35 10.97 3.81
N THR A 52 -32.57 12.19 3.33
CA THR A 52 -31.55 13.23 3.20
C THR A 52 -31.97 14.52 3.91
N THR A 53 -31.02 15.41 4.11
CA THR A 53 -31.21 16.78 4.56
C THR A 53 -30.23 17.70 3.83
N GLN A 54 -30.45 19.02 3.93
CA GLN A 54 -29.52 19.99 3.37
C GLN A 54 -28.15 19.86 4.06
N PRO A 55 -27.03 19.84 3.31
CA PRO A 55 -25.68 19.61 3.84
C PRO A 55 -25.12 20.89 4.49
N LEU A 56 -25.89 21.53 5.37
CA LEU A 56 -25.51 22.76 6.07
C LEU A 56 -24.95 22.42 7.44
N THR A 57 -24.01 23.23 7.94
CA THR A 57 -23.45 23.09 9.29
C THR A 57 -24.53 23.06 10.37
N ALA A 58 -25.62 23.83 10.20
CA ALA A 58 -26.76 23.84 11.12
C ALA A 58 -27.51 22.49 11.20
N ASN A 59 -27.46 21.68 10.14
CA ASN A 59 -28.11 20.37 10.06
C ASN A 59 -27.18 19.21 10.47
N LYS A 60 -25.93 19.49 10.85
CA LYS A 60 -24.93 18.49 11.24
C LYS A 60 -25.44 17.44 12.24
N PRO A 61 -26.26 17.79 13.26
CA PRO A 61 -26.82 16.79 14.18
C PRO A 61 -27.68 15.72 13.49
N ALA A 62 -28.32 16.05 12.37
CA ALA A 62 -29.18 15.14 11.59
C ALA A 62 -28.42 14.28 10.57
N PHE A 63 -27.11 14.51 10.38
CA PHE A 63 -26.32 13.71 9.45
C PHE A 63 -26.22 12.26 9.94
N TYR A 64 -26.20 11.31 9.02
CA TYR A 64 -25.97 9.91 9.29
C TYR A 64 -24.58 9.70 9.90
N ASP A 65 -24.50 8.86 10.92
CA ASP A 65 -23.22 8.51 11.56
C ASP A 65 -22.70 7.22 10.92
N LEU A 66 -21.68 7.34 10.07
CA LEU A 66 -21.07 6.22 9.38
C LEU A 66 -20.15 5.44 10.32
N ARG A 67 -20.74 4.58 11.14
CA ARG A 67 -20.00 3.66 12.04
C ARG A 67 -19.92 2.24 11.51
N ASP A 68 -20.99 1.78 10.85
CA ASP A 68 -21.05 0.44 10.26
C ASP A 68 -20.82 0.52 8.74
N TYR A 69 -19.56 0.33 8.35
CA TYR A 69 -19.15 0.33 6.96
C TYR A 69 -19.75 -0.84 6.17
N SER A 70 -19.97 -1.99 6.81
CA SER A 70 -20.55 -3.18 6.17
C SER A 70 -22.03 -2.95 5.83
N ALA A 71 -22.81 -2.45 6.78
CA ALA A 71 -24.21 -2.09 6.56
C ALA A 71 -24.35 -0.98 5.51
N ALA A 72 -23.50 0.04 5.57
CA ALA A 72 -23.48 1.09 4.56
C ALA A 72 -23.13 0.54 3.17
N ALA A 73 -22.18 -0.39 3.06
CA ALA A 73 -21.82 -0.99 1.80
C ALA A 73 -22.94 -1.83 1.19
N ALA A 74 -23.59 -2.68 2.00
CA ALA A 74 -24.75 -3.47 1.61
C ALA A 74 -25.89 -2.56 1.12
N PHE A 75 -26.17 -1.48 1.84
CA PHE A 75 -27.13 -0.47 1.42
C PHE A 75 -26.75 0.16 0.08
N VAL A 76 -25.51 0.66 -0.08
CA VAL A 76 -25.06 1.32 -1.31
C VAL A 76 -25.16 0.37 -2.50
N LYS A 77 -24.78 -0.90 -2.33
CA LYS A 77 -24.90 -1.95 -3.33
C LYS A 77 -26.36 -2.16 -3.74
N GLY A 78 -27.25 -2.31 -2.77
CA GLY A 78 -28.68 -2.45 -2.98
C GLY A 78 -29.31 -1.24 -3.66
N PHE A 79 -29.02 -0.03 -3.18
CA PHE A 79 -29.50 1.23 -3.75
C PHE A 79 -29.09 1.40 -5.20
N LYS A 80 -27.84 1.06 -5.53
CA LYS A 80 -27.30 1.14 -6.89
C LYS A 80 -27.76 0.00 -7.80
N SER A 81 -28.39 -1.06 -7.28
CA SER A 81 -28.97 -2.12 -8.13
C SER A 81 -30.18 -1.62 -8.93
N VAL A 82 -30.83 -0.54 -8.50
CA VAL A 82 -31.94 0.11 -9.21
C VAL A 82 -31.40 1.01 -10.31
N GLU A 83 -31.84 0.79 -11.55
CA GLU A 83 -31.34 1.49 -12.74
C GLU A 83 -31.45 3.03 -12.63
N SER A 84 -32.58 3.54 -12.11
CA SER A 84 -32.78 4.97 -11.90
C SER A 84 -31.76 5.61 -10.96
N ASN A 85 -31.12 4.80 -10.12
CA ASN A 85 -30.18 5.25 -9.10
C ASN A 85 -28.71 5.25 -9.57
N GLN A 86 -28.45 4.81 -10.81
CA GLN A 86 -27.09 4.70 -11.34
C GLN A 86 -26.35 6.04 -11.44
N SER A 87 -27.07 7.16 -11.57
CA SER A 87 -26.49 8.51 -11.60
C SER A 87 -26.14 9.10 -10.23
N PHE A 88 -26.48 8.44 -9.13
CA PHE A 88 -26.10 8.94 -7.81
C PHE A 88 -24.71 8.47 -7.41
N ARG A 89 -23.95 9.32 -6.74
CA ARG A 89 -22.69 8.98 -6.09
C ARG A 89 -22.84 9.17 -4.58
N PHE A 90 -22.33 8.21 -3.83
CA PHE A 90 -22.13 8.39 -2.40
C PHE A 90 -20.74 8.97 -2.19
N LEU A 91 -20.65 10.00 -1.36
CA LEU A 91 -19.38 10.58 -0.97
C LEU A 91 -19.20 10.44 0.55
N LYS A 92 -18.02 10.07 0.99
CA LYS A 92 -17.68 9.98 2.42
C LYS A 92 -16.87 11.19 2.83
N VAL A 93 -17.26 11.83 3.93
CA VAL A 93 -16.62 13.05 4.43
C VAL A 93 -16.77 13.17 5.94
N ALA A 94 -15.85 13.88 6.58
CA ALA A 94 -16.05 14.33 7.96
C ALA A 94 -17.27 15.26 8.04
N ALA A 95 -18.12 15.07 9.05
CA ALA A 95 -19.41 15.72 9.15
C ALA A 95 -19.33 17.26 9.27
N ASP A 96 -18.23 17.78 9.80
CA ASP A 96 -17.91 19.21 9.84
C ASP A 96 -17.53 19.80 8.47
N LYS A 97 -16.92 18.99 7.58
CA LYS A 97 -16.51 19.39 6.22
C LYS A 97 -17.58 19.16 5.16
N ALA A 98 -18.73 18.59 5.53
CA ALA A 98 -19.81 18.27 4.60
C ALA A 98 -20.33 19.49 3.81
N SER A 99 -20.46 20.64 4.47
CA SER A 99 -20.92 21.88 3.83
C SER A 99 -19.93 22.38 2.79
N ASP A 100 -18.65 22.41 3.12
CA ASP A 100 -17.59 22.87 2.22
C ASP A 100 -17.45 21.95 1.00
N LEU A 101 -17.52 20.63 1.22
CA LEU A 101 -17.52 19.66 0.13
C LEU A 101 -18.74 19.84 -0.78
N ALA A 102 -19.94 20.04 -0.21
CA ALA A 102 -21.14 20.27 -0.98
C ALA A 102 -21.03 21.52 -1.88
N GLN A 103 -20.46 22.62 -1.38
CA GLN A 103 -20.24 23.83 -2.20
C GLN A 103 -19.30 23.57 -3.39
N LYS A 104 -18.20 22.83 -3.17
CA LYS A 104 -17.28 22.44 -4.26
C LYS A 104 -17.97 21.61 -5.34
N LEU A 105 -18.87 20.71 -4.94
CA LEU A 105 -19.63 19.87 -5.87
C LEU A 105 -20.73 20.66 -6.60
N ILE A 106 -21.40 21.59 -5.93
CA ILE A 106 -22.41 22.47 -6.54
C ILE A 106 -21.78 23.33 -7.64
N ASN A 107 -20.53 23.76 -7.47
CA ASN A 107 -19.80 24.53 -8.49
C ASN A 107 -19.66 23.76 -9.82
N LEU A 108 -19.69 22.43 -9.81
CA LEU A 108 -19.67 21.62 -11.04
C LEU A 108 -20.92 21.81 -11.92
N VAL A 109 -22.04 22.27 -11.34
CA VAL A 109 -23.24 22.60 -12.11
C VAL A 109 -22.99 23.80 -13.01
N ASN A 110 -22.31 24.82 -12.48
CA ASN A 110 -22.02 26.06 -13.21
C ASN A 110 -20.78 25.91 -14.08
N ASN A 111 -19.77 25.17 -13.62
CA ASN A 111 -18.53 24.89 -14.33
C ASN A 111 -18.20 23.40 -14.27
N PRO A 112 -18.66 22.57 -15.23
CA PRO A 112 -18.42 21.13 -15.24
C PRO A 112 -16.94 20.71 -15.32
N LYS A 113 -16.04 21.65 -15.64
CA LYS A 113 -14.58 21.43 -15.71
C LYS A 113 -13.84 22.03 -14.51
N ASP A 114 -14.56 22.42 -13.46
CA ASP A 114 -13.95 22.97 -12.26
C ASP A 114 -12.98 21.95 -11.64
N PRO A 115 -11.67 22.27 -11.56
CA PRO A 115 -10.67 21.31 -11.12
C PRO A 115 -10.83 20.94 -9.64
N GLU A 116 -11.26 21.87 -8.79
CA GLU A 116 -11.46 21.61 -7.36
C GLU A 116 -12.68 20.70 -7.13
N GLY A 117 -13.80 20.98 -7.79
CA GLY A 117 -15.00 20.15 -7.73
C GLY A 117 -14.75 18.74 -8.26
N LEU A 118 -14.05 18.59 -9.40
CA LEU A 118 -13.74 17.27 -9.97
C LEU A 118 -12.78 16.49 -9.08
N LYS A 119 -11.78 17.16 -8.51
CA LYS A 119 -10.87 16.56 -7.53
C LYS A 119 -11.63 16.10 -6.30
N ALA A 120 -12.48 16.95 -5.72
CA ALA A 120 -13.28 16.63 -4.55
C ALA A 120 -14.26 15.48 -4.79
N LEU A 121 -14.93 15.46 -5.95
CA LEU A 121 -15.80 14.35 -6.36
C LEU A 121 -15.01 13.04 -6.44
N HIS A 122 -13.84 13.05 -7.08
CA HIS A 122 -13.01 11.86 -7.23
C HIS A 122 -12.47 11.35 -5.88
N GLU A 123 -11.97 12.25 -5.03
CA GLU A 123 -11.35 11.89 -3.73
C GLU A 123 -12.36 11.39 -2.70
N HIS A 124 -13.57 11.95 -2.69
CA HIS A 124 -14.58 11.61 -1.68
C HIS A 124 -15.58 10.55 -2.13
N THR A 125 -15.69 10.25 -3.43
CA THR A 125 -16.61 9.20 -3.90
C THR A 125 -16.22 7.85 -3.30
N VAL A 126 -17.20 7.19 -2.70
CA VAL A 126 -17.05 5.84 -2.15
C VAL A 126 -18.00 4.88 -2.86
N THR A 127 -17.51 3.66 -3.06
CA THR A 127 -18.26 2.54 -3.63
C THR A 127 -18.57 1.51 -2.54
N SER A 128 -19.58 0.66 -2.77
CA SER A 128 -19.84 -0.48 -1.86
C SER A 128 -18.59 -1.35 -1.69
N TYR A 129 -17.81 -1.56 -2.76
CA TYR A 129 -16.56 -2.31 -2.72
C TYR A 129 -15.51 -1.69 -1.77
N GLN A 130 -15.33 -0.37 -1.81
CA GLN A 130 -14.39 0.31 -0.92
C GLN A 130 -14.86 0.27 0.55
N LEU A 131 -16.17 0.33 0.79
CA LEU A 131 -16.74 0.23 2.13
C LEU A 131 -16.66 -1.21 2.67
N GLU A 132 -16.96 -2.23 1.85
CA GLU A 132 -16.83 -3.66 2.18
C GLU A 132 -15.39 -4.04 2.56
N LYS A 133 -14.39 -3.34 2.01
CA LYS A 133 -12.97 -3.58 2.31
C LYS A 133 -12.50 -3.06 3.68
N VAL A 134 -13.32 -2.31 4.41
CA VAL A 134 -12.96 -1.84 5.75
C VAL A 134 -13.12 -3.01 6.73
N LYS A 135 -11.99 -3.51 7.25
CA LYS A 135 -11.94 -4.60 8.24
C LYS A 135 -12.09 -4.08 9.67
N PHE A 136 -11.56 -2.90 9.95
CA PHE A 136 -11.57 -2.28 11.27
C PHE A 136 -12.12 -0.85 11.16
N ASN A 137 -13.21 -0.55 11.88
CA ASN A 137 -13.76 0.80 11.89
C ASN A 137 -12.83 1.72 12.67
N PRO A 138 -12.59 2.97 12.20
CA PRO A 138 -11.77 3.93 12.93
C PRO A 138 -12.20 4.17 14.38
N SER A 139 -13.52 4.13 14.65
CA SER A 139 -14.07 4.27 16.01
C SER A 139 -13.59 3.19 16.98
N ASP A 140 -13.23 2.02 16.45
CA ASP A 140 -12.88 0.84 17.24
C ASP A 140 -11.35 0.70 17.38
N LEU A 141 -10.56 1.53 16.67
CA LEU A 141 -9.09 1.48 16.63
C LEU A 141 -8.41 2.19 17.80
N LYS A 142 -9.16 2.64 18.82
CA LYS A 142 -8.62 3.22 20.07
C LYS A 142 -7.58 4.34 19.84
N LEU A 143 -7.81 5.17 18.82
CA LEU A 143 -6.86 6.21 18.38
C LEU A 143 -6.54 7.23 19.48
N GLN A 144 -7.48 7.51 20.37
CA GLN A 144 -7.25 8.38 21.52
C GLN A 144 -6.25 7.75 22.52
N GLU A 145 -6.38 6.45 22.82
CA GLU A 145 -5.46 5.75 23.71
C GLU A 145 -4.05 5.71 23.11
N LEU A 146 -3.93 5.49 21.80
CA LEU A 146 -2.65 5.57 21.08
C LEU A 146 -2.01 6.96 21.21
N LYS A 147 -2.81 8.02 21.04
CA LYS A 147 -2.34 9.39 21.21
C LYS A 147 -1.87 9.68 22.65
N GLU A 148 -2.58 9.18 23.65
CA GLU A 148 -2.19 9.28 25.07
C GLU A 148 -0.89 8.52 25.37
N MET A 149 -0.61 7.45 24.61
CA MET A 149 0.67 6.73 24.64
C MET A 149 1.81 7.46 23.87
N GLY A 150 1.54 8.62 23.28
CA GLY A 150 2.51 9.37 22.47
C GLY A 150 2.65 8.87 21.02
N ILE A 151 1.77 7.97 20.59
CA ILE A 151 1.75 7.40 19.24
C ILE A 151 0.89 8.29 18.34
N ILE A 152 1.49 8.85 17.30
CA ILE A 152 0.80 9.64 16.29
C ILE A 152 0.58 8.75 15.07
N VAL A 153 -0.59 8.13 15.00
CA VAL A 153 -1.00 7.35 13.81
C VAL A 153 -1.07 8.31 12.63
N THR A 154 -0.47 8.01 11.48
CA THR A 154 -0.60 8.88 10.29
C THR A 154 -1.88 8.57 9.51
N THR A 155 -2.23 9.39 8.51
CA THR A 155 -3.36 9.07 7.61
C THR A 155 -3.09 7.80 6.79
N GLU A 156 -1.84 7.57 6.39
CA GLU A 156 -1.43 6.39 5.64
C GLU A 156 -1.50 5.14 6.51
N GLU A 157 -0.97 5.21 7.74
CA GLU A 157 -1.05 4.12 8.71
C GLU A 157 -2.50 3.81 9.11
N LEU A 158 -3.33 4.84 9.37
CA LEU A 158 -4.75 4.63 9.66
C LEU A 158 -5.47 3.92 8.51
N ASN A 159 -5.16 4.27 7.26
CA ASN A 159 -5.72 3.57 6.11
C ASN A 159 -5.25 2.11 6.04
N ALA A 160 -3.98 1.82 6.33
CA ALA A 160 -3.50 0.45 6.44
C ALA A 160 -4.25 -0.32 7.55
N MET A 161 -4.37 0.26 8.74
CA MET A 161 -5.08 -0.32 9.88
C MET A 161 -6.54 -0.64 9.54
N LYS A 162 -7.27 0.30 8.93
CA LYS A 162 -8.68 0.10 8.53
C LYS A 162 -8.88 -1.09 7.60
N HIS A 163 -7.93 -1.32 6.70
CA HIS A 163 -7.99 -2.40 5.71
C HIS A 163 -7.32 -3.69 6.21
N GLY A 164 -6.81 -3.70 7.45
CA GLY A 164 -6.08 -4.83 8.02
C GLY A 164 -4.77 -5.12 7.29
N LEU A 165 -4.18 -4.12 6.64
CA LEU A 165 -2.88 -4.21 6.02
C LEU A 165 -1.79 -4.10 7.09
N PRO A 166 -0.63 -4.73 6.90
CA PRO A 166 0.46 -4.61 7.86
C PRO A 166 0.98 -3.17 7.93
N CYS A 167 0.97 -2.58 9.13
CA CYS A 167 1.61 -1.29 9.37
C CYS A 167 3.13 -1.42 9.31
N THR A 168 3.78 -0.49 8.63
CA THR A 168 5.25 -0.45 8.46
C THR A 168 5.90 0.74 9.17
N GLU A 169 5.11 1.67 9.68
CA GLU A 169 5.61 2.76 10.51
C GLU A 169 5.99 2.21 11.90
N LEU A 170 7.11 2.69 12.44
CA LEU A 170 7.60 2.31 13.76
C LEU A 170 7.52 3.52 14.69
N HIS A 171 6.82 3.33 15.81
CA HIS A 171 6.63 4.37 16.81
C HIS A 171 7.54 4.14 18.00
N ASP A 172 8.24 5.18 18.44
CA ASP A 172 8.98 5.16 19.69
C ASP A 172 8.01 5.19 20.87
N VAL A 173 7.92 4.08 21.60
CA VAL A 173 7.04 3.92 22.74
C VAL A 173 7.87 3.91 24.01
N ASN A 174 7.46 4.70 25.00
CA ASN A 174 8.03 4.70 26.35
C ASN A 174 6.89 4.72 27.38
N LEU A 175 6.49 3.53 27.81
CA LEU A 175 5.37 3.33 28.72
C LEU A 175 5.83 2.59 29.97
N LYS A 176 5.17 2.86 31.10
CA LYS A 176 5.31 2.05 32.31
C LYS A 176 4.00 1.34 32.57
N ILE A 177 3.99 0.02 32.41
CA ILE A 177 2.85 -0.81 32.79
C ILE A 177 3.19 -1.45 34.14
N GLY A 178 2.62 -0.91 35.22
CA GLY A 178 3.02 -1.26 36.58
C GLY A 178 4.50 -0.94 36.83
N ASN A 179 5.29 -1.96 37.19
CA ASN A 179 6.74 -1.84 37.39
C ASN A 179 7.58 -2.21 36.15
N MET A 180 6.95 -2.59 35.03
CA MET A 180 7.67 -2.97 33.81
C MET A 180 7.72 -1.78 32.83
N PRO A 181 8.92 -1.25 32.52
CA PRO A 181 9.08 -0.29 31.45
C PRO A 181 9.00 -1.01 30.09
N ILE A 182 8.13 -0.53 29.22
CA ILE A 182 8.06 -0.89 27.81
C ILE A 182 8.71 0.26 27.05
N VAL A 183 9.92 0.02 26.56
CA VAL A 183 10.69 0.99 25.78
C VAL A 183 11.16 0.34 24.49
N GLY A 184 10.87 0.96 23.35
CA GLY A 184 11.33 0.49 22.06
C GLY A 184 10.49 1.00 20.90
N GLN A 185 10.81 0.49 19.71
CA GLN A 185 10.10 0.78 18.47
C GLN A 185 9.09 -0.32 18.14
N PHE A 186 7.85 0.09 17.89
CA PHE A 186 6.75 -0.84 17.65
C PHE A 186 5.93 -0.40 16.43
N ALA A 187 5.57 -1.36 15.58
CA ALA A 187 4.51 -1.18 14.59
C ALA A 187 3.15 -1.48 15.23
N LEU A 188 2.11 -0.82 14.73
CA LEU A 188 0.74 -1.09 15.15
C LEU A 188 0.18 -2.34 14.45
N HIS A 189 -0.63 -3.12 15.17
CA HIS A 189 -1.29 -4.29 14.62
C HIS A 189 -2.74 -4.39 15.11
N PRO A 190 -3.72 -3.96 14.30
CA PRO A 190 -5.14 -4.18 14.61
C PRO A 190 -5.50 -5.66 14.52
N TYR A 191 -6.24 -6.16 15.51
CA TYR A 191 -6.78 -7.52 15.51
C TYR A 191 -8.10 -7.58 16.27
N LYS A 192 -8.85 -8.66 16.08
CA LYS A 192 -10.01 -9.00 16.92
C LYS A 192 -9.59 -10.04 17.93
N ASP A 193 -9.88 -9.79 19.20
CA ASP A 193 -9.63 -10.77 20.26
C ASP A 193 -10.69 -11.90 20.26
N GLN A 194 -10.64 -12.77 21.27
CA GLN A 194 -11.55 -13.92 21.39
C GLN A 194 -13.03 -13.52 21.54
N ASN A 195 -13.31 -12.31 22.01
CA ASN A 195 -14.67 -11.79 22.15
C ASN A 195 -15.15 -11.09 20.86
N GLY A 196 -14.27 -10.92 19.87
CA GLY A 196 -14.53 -10.17 18.65
C GLY A 196 -14.28 -8.66 18.80
N ASP A 197 -13.79 -8.21 19.95
CA ASP A 197 -13.48 -6.80 20.20
C ASP A 197 -12.20 -6.40 19.47
N VAL A 198 -12.20 -5.19 18.90
CA VAL A 198 -11.04 -4.66 18.19
C VAL A 198 -9.99 -4.16 19.19
N GLN A 199 -8.77 -4.64 19.02
CA GLN A 199 -7.59 -4.25 19.78
C GLN A 199 -6.50 -3.75 18.82
N VAL A 200 -5.58 -2.93 19.33
CA VAL A 200 -4.37 -2.52 18.60
C VAL A 200 -3.15 -2.99 19.39
N GLY A 201 -2.48 -4.02 18.88
CA GLY A 201 -1.25 -4.55 19.46
C GLY A 201 -0.01 -3.74 19.09
N LEU A 202 0.97 -3.72 19.98
CA LEU A 202 2.31 -3.15 19.74
C LEU A 202 3.28 -4.27 19.34
N MET A 203 3.77 -4.21 18.12
CA MET A 203 4.59 -5.27 17.53
C MET A 203 6.04 -4.82 17.33
N SER A 204 6.97 -5.39 18.11
CA SER A 204 8.40 -5.06 17.99
C SER A 204 9.03 -5.63 16.72
N ALA A 205 10.03 -4.94 16.18
CA ALA A 205 10.84 -5.51 15.10
C ALA A 205 11.74 -6.65 15.60
N LEU A 206 11.84 -7.72 14.81
CA LEU A 206 12.76 -8.83 15.07
C LEU A 206 14.10 -8.59 14.36
N PRO A 207 15.24 -8.95 14.99
CA PRO A 207 16.55 -8.81 14.38
C PRO A 207 16.78 -9.78 13.21
N ARG A 208 15.99 -10.85 13.14
CA ARG A 208 15.98 -11.84 12.06
C ARG A 208 14.54 -12.15 11.67
N PRO A 209 14.29 -12.60 10.42
CA PRO A 209 12.98 -13.03 9.97
C PRO A 209 12.33 -14.04 10.91
N GLU A 210 11.04 -13.85 11.19
CA GLU A 210 10.28 -14.72 12.10
C GLU A 210 10.28 -16.17 11.63
N PHE A 211 10.32 -16.42 10.31
CA PHE A 211 10.42 -17.78 9.75
C PHE A 211 11.68 -18.54 10.16
N GLU A 212 12.71 -17.88 10.72
CA GLU A 212 13.92 -18.53 11.22
C GLU A 212 13.76 -19.08 12.64
N ARG A 213 12.67 -18.76 13.34
CA ARG A 213 12.37 -19.35 14.64
C ARG A 213 12.15 -20.86 14.50
N GLU A 214 12.42 -21.58 15.58
CA GLU A 214 12.43 -23.04 15.59
C GLU A 214 11.09 -23.63 15.13
N GLU A 215 9.97 -23.00 15.53
CA GLU A 215 8.63 -23.42 15.15
C GLU A 215 8.33 -23.31 13.63
N TYR A 216 9.10 -22.52 12.87
CA TYR A 216 8.89 -22.30 11.43
C TYR A 216 10.05 -22.80 10.55
N ARG A 217 11.14 -23.29 11.16
CA ARG A 217 12.41 -23.57 10.48
C ARG A 217 12.28 -24.50 9.27
N MET A 218 11.38 -25.48 9.37
CA MET A 218 11.09 -26.50 8.34
C MET A 218 9.89 -26.16 7.46
N MET A 219 9.21 -25.04 7.72
CA MET A 219 7.97 -24.69 7.06
C MET A 219 8.18 -24.12 5.66
N PHE A 220 9.30 -23.42 5.43
CA PHE A 220 9.60 -22.71 4.18
C PHE A 220 10.83 -23.29 3.48
N SER A 221 10.73 -23.49 2.16
CA SER A 221 11.88 -23.87 1.33
C SER A 221 12.86 -22.70 1.16
N THR A 222 14.07 -22.96 0.64
CA THR A 222 15.06 -21.90 0.36
C THR A 222 14.50 -20.83 -0.59
N SER A 223 13.83 -21.23 -1.67
CA SER A 223 13.26 -20.28 -2.63
C SER A 223 12.12 -19.46 -2.02
N GLU A 224 11.31 -20.07 -1.15
CA GLU A 224 10.24 -19.34 -0.45
C GLU A 224 10.81 -18.34 0.54
N LYS A 225 11.89 -18.67 1.26
CA LYS A 225 12.59 -17.73 2.14
C LYS A 225 13.11 -16.51 1.38
N GLU A 226 13.67 -16.72 0.19
CA GLU A 226 14.10 -15.61 -0.69
C GLU A 226 12.91 -14.75 -1.16
N GLN A 227 11.77 -15.36 -1.47
CA GLN A 227 10.55 -14.64 -1.82
C GLN A 227 10.03 -13.79 -0.65
N LEU A 228 9.95 -14.36 0.55
CA LEU A 228 9.55 -13.67 1.76
C LEU A 228 10.45 -12.46 2.06
N LEU A 229 11.77 -12.63 1.94
CA LEU A 229 12.75 -11.56 2.10
C LEU A 229 12.61 -10.46 1.04
N ALA A 230 12.15 -10.81 -0.16
CA ALA A 230 11.84 -9.86 -1.23
C ALA A 230 10.45 -9.22 -1.07
N GLY A 231 9.75 -9.44 0.04
CA GLY A 231 8.40 -8.94 0.29
C GLY A 231 7.33 -9.58 -0.61
N LYS A 232 7.61 -10.75 -1.18
CA LYS A 232 6.68 -11.50 -2.03
C LYS A 232 5.91 -12.53 -1.20
N THR A 233 4.66 -12.74 -1.60
CA THR A 233 3.83 -13.84 -1.08
C THR A 233 4.16 -15.11 -1.87
N PRO A 234 4.62 -16.20 -1.21
CA PRO A 234 4.83 -17.49 -1.86
C PRO A 234 3.55 -18.13 -2.40
N ASP A 235 3.71 -18.99 -3.39
CA ASP A 235 2.62 -19.54 -4.20
C ASP A 235 1.96 -20.78 -3.57
N ARG A 236 1.74 -20.78 -2.25
CA ARG A 236 1.00 -21.82 -1.53
C ARG A 236 0.49 -21.36 -0.17
N LEU A 237 -0.38 -22.18 0.41
CA LEU A 237 -0.87 -22.01 1.78
C LEU A 237 0.04 -22.70 2.81
N TYR A 238 0.00 -22.17 4.02
CA TYR A 238 0.72 -22.65 5.19
C TYR A 238 -0.25 -22.83 6.34
N GLU A 239 -0.19 -23.96 7.05
CA GLU A 239 -0.93 -24.15 8.29
C GLU A 239 -0.22 -23.37 9.41
N LEU A 240 -0.81 -22.24 9.81
CA LEU A 240 -0.22 -21.30 10.76
C LEU A 240 -1.19 -21.01 11.90
N PRO A 241 -0.70 -20.90 13.16
CA PRO A 241 -1.53 -20.49 14.28
C PRO A 241 -1.84 -19.00 14.18
N ASN A 242 -3.09 -18.62 14.47
CA ASN A 242 -3.44 -17.24 14.74
C ASN A 242 -2.66 -16.75 15.98
N PRO A 243 -1.93 -15.63 15.90
CA PRO A 243 -1.08 -15.18 17.00
C PRO A 243 -1.84 -14.79 18.29
N HIS A 244 -3.15 -14.55 18.21
CA HIS A 244 -3.99 -14.13 19.33
C HIS A 244 -4.90 -15.24 19.86
N THR A 245 -5.39 -16.13 18.98
CA THR A 245 -6.30 -17.22 19.39
C THR A 245 -5.61 -18.58 19.48
N GLY A 246 -4.45 -18.75 18.83
CA GLY A 246 -3.74 -20.03 18.73
C GLY A 246 -4.36 -21.04 17.77
N GLU A 247 -5.53 -20.74 17.20
CA GLU A 247 -6.22 -21.60 16.24
C GLU A 247 -5.39 -21.72 14.95
N LYS A 248 -5.19 -22.94 14.47
CA LYS A 248 -4.47 -23.19 13.23
C LYS A 248 -5.40 -23.09 12.03
N GLU A 249 -5.00 -22.29 11.04
CA GLU A 249 -5.73 -22.15 9.79
C GLU A 249 -4.76 -22.18 8.60
N TRP A 250 -5.28 -22.52 7.41
CA TRP A 250 -4.53 -22.39 6.17
C TRP A 250 -4.45 -20.93 5.74
N CYS A 251 -3.24 -20.39 5.72
CA CYS A 251 -2.99 -18.97 5.51
C CYS A 251 -2.07 -18.73 4.31
N PHE A 252 -2.31 -17.63 3.61
CA PHE A 252 -1.27 -16.95 2.85
C PHE A 252 -0.32 -16.29 3.83
N ALA A 253 0.98 -16.27 3.52
CA ALA A 253 1.99 -15.70 4.41
C ALA A 253 3.02 -14.85 3.66
N THR A 254 3.46 -13.76 4.27
CA THR A 254 4.62 -12.97 3.84
C THR A 254 5.34 -12.39 5.05
N LEU A 255 6.39 -11.59 4.85
CA LEU A 255 7.01 -10.80 5.91
C LEU A 255 6.59 -9.34 5.85
N ASN A 256 6.33 -8.77 7.03
CA ASN A 256 6.31 -7.33 7.20
C ASN A 256 7.75 -6.80 7.09
N PRO A 257 8.07 -5.95 6.09
CA PRO A 257 9.43 -5.47 5.86
C PRO A 257 9.97 -4.58 6.99
N ALA A 258 9.11 -3.99 7.82
CA ALA A 258 9.52 -3.14 8.93
C ALA A 258 9.82 -3.93 10.21
N THR A 259 9.13 -5.06 10.42
CA THR A 259 9.21 -5.80 11.69
C THR A 259 9.83 -7.18 11.58
N ASN A 260 10.13 -7.67 10.36
CA ASN A 260 10.60 -9.04 10.12
C ASN A 260 9.64 -10.12 10.64
N ARG A 261 8.36 -9.79 10.85
CA ARG A 261 7.34 -10.72 11.33
C ARG A 261 6.49 -11.26 10.21
N LEU A 262 6.00 -12.47 10.39
CA LEU A 262 5.05 -13.08 9.48
C LEU A 262 3.73 -12.31 9.52
N VAL A 263 3.26 -11.93 8.35
CA VAL A 263 1.92 -11.41 8.12
C VAL A 263 1.14 -12.55 7.48
N THR A 264 -0.01 -12.88 8.05
CA THR A 264 -0.84 -13.98 7.60
C THR A 264 -2.24 -13.50 7.26
N ILE A 265 -2.81 -14.07 6.20
CA ILE A 265 -4.22 -13.89 5.85
C ILE A 265 -4.85 -15.28 5.70
N PRO A 266 -5.84 -15.64 6.53
CA PRO A 266 -6.56 -16.89 6.40
C PRO A 266 -7.17 -17.04 5.02
N LYS A 267 -7.14 -18.25 4.44
CA LYS A 267 -7.75 -18.55 3.13
C LYS A 267 -9.21 -18.09 3.08
N ARG A 268 -9.97 -18.27 4.16
CA ARG A 268 -11.38 -17.88 4.26
C ARG A 268 -11.63 -16.38 4.09
N ASP A 269 -10.62 -15.55 4.36
CA ASP A 269 -10.72 -14.09 4.25
C ASP A 269 -10.32 -13.58 2.87
N VAL A 270 -9.80 -14.45 2.00
CA VAL A 270 -9.42 -14.10 0.63
C VAL A 270 -10.59 -14.38 -0.31
N PRO A 271 -11.14 -13.35 -0.99
CA PRO A 271 -12.27 -13.52 -1.88
C PRO A 271 -11.89 -14.31 -3.13
N GLU A 272 -12.80 -15.13 -3.63
CA GLU A 272 -12.62 -15.83 -4.90
C GLU A 272 -12.44 -14.86 -6.08
N LEU A 273 -11.40 -15.06 -6.89
CA LEU A 273 -11.16 -14.28 -8.09
C LEU A 273 -11.85 -14.92 -9.31
N ARG A 274 -12.97 -14.34 -9.74
CA ARG A 274 -13.69 -14.80 -10.95
C ARG A 274 -13.29 -14.08 -12.22
N TYR A 275 -12.86 -12.82 -12.08
CA TYR A 275 -12.40 -11.99 -13.18
C TYR A 275 -11.17 -11.20 -12.75
N PHE A 276 -10.18 -11.11 -13.63
CA PHE A 276 -9.02 -10.25 -13.45
C PHE A 276 -8.87 -9.34 -14.66
N ASN A 277 -8.98 -8.03 -14.46
CA ASN A 277 -8.84 -7.01 -15.51
C ASN A 277 -9.62 -7.34 -16.80
N GLY A 278 -10.88 -7.77 -16.64
CA GLY A 278 -11.80 -8.09 -17.74
C GLY A 278 -11.72 -9.53 -18.26
N VAL A 279 -10.71 -10.30 -17.85
CA VAL A 279 -10.56 -11.72 -18.25
C VAL A 279 -11.23 -12.62 -17.22
N ARG A 280 -12.08 -13.55 -17.67
CA ARG A 280 -12.73 -14.55 -16.82
C ARG A 280 -11.75 -15.66 -16.46
N MET A 281 -11.70 -16.03 -15.19
CA MET A 281 -10.90 -17.18 -14.73
C MET A 281 -11.65 -18.48 -15.03
N ASP A 282 -10.93 -19.49 -15.52
CA ASP A 282 -11.46 -20.86 -15.63
C ASP A 282 -11.42 -21.60 -14.29
N ASP A 283 -11.98 -22.82 -14.25
CA ASP A 283 -12.06 -23.60 -13.01
C ASP A 283 -10.69 -24.07 -12.52
N THR A 284 -9.76 -24.39 -13.43
CA THR A 284 -8.39 -24.77 -13.07
C THR A 284 -7.66 -23.59 -12.44
N GLN A 285 -7.78 -22.40 -13.03
CA GLN A 285 -7.19 -21.18 -12.53
C GLN A 285 -7.77 -20.80 -11.15
N GLN A 286 -9.10 -20.86 -10.99
CA GLN A 286 -9.74 -20.59 -9.70
C GLN A 286 -9.27 -21.57 -8.61
N ASN A 287 -9.16 -22.85 -8.93
CA ASN A 287 -8.67 -23.86 -8.00
C ASN A 287 -7.21 -23.62 -7.61
N GLU A 288 -6.34 -23.28 -8.56
CA GLU A 288 -4.94 -22.96 -8.28
C GLU A 288 -4.80 -21.75 -7.36
N LEU A 289 -5.53 -20.67 -7.64
CA LEU A 289 -5.57 -19.47 -6.78
C LEU A 289 -6.10 -19.80 -5.37
N ALA A 290 -7.11 -20.67 -5.27
CA ALA A 290 -7.68 -21.09 -3.99
C ALA A 290 -6.73 -21.97 -3.16
N LEU A 291 -5.71 -22.57 -3.78
CA LEU A 291 -4.62 -23.29 -3.12
C LEU A 291 -3.42 -22.41 -2.78
N GLY A 292 -3.53 -21.11 -3.06
CA GLY A 292 -2.49 -20.12 -2.81
C GLY A 292 -1.52 -19.91 -3.98
N GLY A 293 -1.75 -20.60 -5.10
CA GLY A 293 -0.90 -20.55 -6.28
C GLY A 293 -1.06 -19.28 -7.10
N ARG A 294 -0.35 -19.26 -8.24
CA ARG A 294 -0.40 -18.20 -9.25
C ARG A 294 -0.81 -18.76 -10.60
N VAL A 295 -1.62 -18.00 -11.32
CA VAL A 295 -2.13 -18.40 -12.64
C VAL A 295 -1.69 -17.45 -13.72
N PHE A 296 -1.38 -17.97 -14.91
CA PHE A 296 -1.12 -17.12 -16.07
C PHE A 296 -2.45 -16.63 -16.65
N VAL A 297 -2.58 -15.31 -16.79
CA VAL A 297 -3.76 -14.65 -17.35
C VAL A 297 -3.36 -13.93 -18.62
N GLU A 298 -4.04 -14.25 -19.71
CA GLU A 298 -3.80 -13.69 -21.05
C GLU A 298 -4.93 -12.76 -21.49
N GLY A 299 -4.59 -11.77 -22.33
CA GLY A 299 -5.59 -10.94 -23.01
C GLY A 299 -6.23 -9.86 -22.14
N CYS A 300 -5.61 -9.44 -21.05
CA CYS A 300 -6.06 -8.27 -20.31
C CYS A 300 -5.96 -7.02 -21.20
N ALA A 301 -7.02 -6.21 -21.25
CA ALA A 301 -7.04 -4.99 -22.06
C ALA A 301 -6.62 -3.78 -21.23
N MET A 302 -5.76 -2.93 -21.78
CA MET A 302 -5.45 -1.64 -21.17
C MET A 302 -6.58 -0.65 -21.45
N ARG A 303 -7.01 0.10 -20.42
CA ARG A 303 -8.11 1.05 -20.54
C ARG A 303 -7.79 2.11 -21.59
N ASN A 304 -8.72 2.36 -22.51
CA ASN A 304 -8.61 3.34 -23.59
C ASN A 304 -7.37 3.13 -24.49
N SER A 305 -6.95 1.87 -24.67
CA SER A 305 -5.82 1.50 -25.51
C SER A 305 -6.11 0.20 -26.25
N ASP A 306 -5.46 0.01 -27.40
CA ASP A 306 -5.39 -1.25 -28.16
C ASP A 306 -4.34 -2.22 -27.58
N ILE A 307 -3.52 -1.77 -26.62
CA ILE A 307 -2.52 -2.62 -25.96
C ILE A 307 -3.23 -3.65 -25.08
N THR A 308 -2.99 -4.93 -25.39
CA THR A 308 -3.26 -6.03 -24.48
C THR A 308 -2.01 -6.43 -23.71
N TYR A 309 -2.19 -7.05 -22.54
CA TYR A 309 -1.12 -7.59 -21.72
C TYR A 309 -1.52 -8.91 -21.05
N SER A 310 -0.51 -9.64 -20.60
CA SER A 310 -0.62 -10.91 -19.90
C SER A 310 0.39 -10.98 -18.77
N GLY A 311 0.24 -11.93 -17.84
CA GLY A 311 1.15 -12.08 -16.72
C GLY A 311 0.67 -13.12 -15.71
N LYS A 312 1.43 -13.31 -14.63
CA LYS A 312 1.07 -14.21 -13.53
C LYS A 312 0.29 -13.46 -12.47
N VAL A 313 -0.92 -13.91 -12.16
CA VAL A 313 -1.79 -13.33 -11.12
C VAL A 313 -1.73 -14.20 -9.87
N GLY A 314 -1.54 -13.57 -8.72
CA GLY A 314 -1.60 -14.20 -7.41
C GLY A 314 -2.03 -13.22 -6.34
N PHE A 315 -2.44 -13.76 -5.20
CA PHE A 315 -2.80 -12.94 -4.05
C PHE A 315 -1.54 -12.37 -3.38
N ASP A 316 -1.58 -11.08 -3.05
CA ASP A 316 -0.49 -10.36 -2.40
C ASP A 316 -0.90 -9.94 -0.99
N VAL A 317 -0.31 -10.59 0.02
CA VAL A 317 -0.68 -10.40 1.43
C VAL A 317 -0.47 -8.96 1.89
N LEU A 318 0.57 -8.27 1.43
CA LEU A 318 0.88 -6.91 1.87
C LEU A 318 -0.13 -5.87 1.40
N SER A 319 -0.83 -6.13 0.29
CA SER A 319 -1.88 -5.25 -0.22
C SER A 319 -3.29 -5.80 -0.06
N ASN A 320 -3.43 -7.07 0.35
CA ASN A 320 -4.71 -7.76 0.45
C ASN A 320 -5.47 -7.75 -0.90
N GLU A 321 -4.74 -7.86 -2.02
CA GLU A 321 -5.27 -7.82 -3.38
C GLU A 321 -4.59 -8.85 -4.29
N TYR A 322 -5.31 -9.28 -5.33
CA TYR A 322 -4.69 -10.02 -6.44
C TYR A 322 -3.86 -9.06 -7.29
N LYS A 323 -2.59 -9.40 -7.49
CA LYS A 323 -1.65 -8.63 -8.31
C LYS A 323 -1.09 -9.48 -9.44
N MET A 324 -0.92 -8.84 -10.59
CA MET A 324 -0.19 -9.41 -11.71
C MET A 324 1.31 -9.07 -11.60
N THR A 325 2.14 -10.06 -11.90
CA THR A 325 3.60 -9.95 -12.08
C THR A 325 3.99 -10.53 -13.43
N ASP A 326 5.27 -10.41 -13.81
CA ASP A 326 5.80 -10.94 -15.07
C ASP A 326 5.01 -10.49 -16.30
N TYR A 327 4.67 -9.19 -16.33
CA TYR A 327 3.88 -8.58 -17.39
C TYR A 327 4.52 -8.84 -18.75
N LYS A 328 3.68 -9.14 -19.75
CA LYS A 328 4.03 -9.15 -21.17
C LYS A 328 3.00 -8.35 -21.93
N PHE A 329 3.44 -7.27 -22.55
CA PHE A 329 2.63 -6.39 -23.38
C PHE A 329 2.69 -6.83 -24.84
N SER A 330 1.59 -6.63 -25.57
CA SER A 330 1.48 -6.92 -27.01
C SER A 330 2.44 -6.09 -27.88
N ARG A 331 2.88 -4.93 -27.39
CA ARG A 331 3.84 -4.02 -28.02
C ARG A 331 4.55 -3.17 -26.96
N PRO A 332 5.69 -2.53 -27.27
CA PRO A 332 6.41 -1.68 -26.32
C PRO A 332 5.47 -0.73 -25.57
N TYR A 333 5.49 -0.82 -24.25
CA TYR A 333 4.63 -0.06 -23.36
C TYR A 333 5.44 0.77 -22.38
N ILE A 334 5.22 2.08 -22.42
CA ILE A 334 5.75 3.06 -21.48
C ILE A 334 4.59 3.53 -20.61
N SER A 335 4.75 3.48 -19.28
CA SER A 335 3.68 3.89 -18.38
C SER A 335 3.38 5.39 -18.52
N PRO A 336 2.12 5.85 -18.45
CA PRO A 336 1.78 7.26 -18.58
C PRO A 336 2.52 8.19 -17.61
N GLN A 337 2.93 7.68 -16.44
CA GLN A 337 3.69 8.43 -15.44
C GLN A 337 5.14 8.68 -15.87
N LEU A 338 5.78 7.68 -16.48
CA LEU A 338 7.11 7.83 -17.04
C LEU A 338 7.04 8.65 -18.33
N ASP A 339 6.04 8.35 -19.17
CA ASP A 339 5.83 8.96 -20.47
C ASP A 339 5.72 10.49 -20.42
N LYS A 340 5.06 11.02 -19.38
CA LYS A 340 4.92 12.46 -19.12
C LYS A 340 6.21 13.17 -18.74
N GLN A 341 7.23 12.43 -18.30
CA GLN A 341 8.54 12.99 -17.93
C GLN A 341 9.52 13.00 -19.11
N LEU A 342 9.20 12.30 -20.21
CA LEU A 342 10.09 12.14 -21.34
C LEU A 342 9.81 13.22 -22.39
N ASP A 343 10.86 13.90 -22.83
CA ASP A 343 10.83 14.63 -24.10
C ASP A 343 10.89 13.66 -25.31
N ASP A 344 10.71 14.18 -26.52
CA ASP A 344 10.69 13.38 -27.74
C ASP A 344 12.01 12.64 -28.00
N ARG A 345 13.15 13.25 -27.64
CA ARG A 345 14.49 12.65 -27.80
C ARG A 345 14.67 11.50 -26.82
N GLN A 346 14.31 11.71 -25.55
CA GLN A 346 14.41 10.73 -24.48
C GLN A 346 13.48 9.55 -24.74
N ARG A 347 12.26 9.81 -25.22
CA ARG A 347 11.32 8.77 -25.67
C ARG A 347 11.90 7.94 -26.81
N THR A 348 12.49 8.59 -27.81
CA THR A 348 13.13 7.90 -28.94
C THR A 348 14.30 7.03 -28.48
N ALA A 349 15.14 7.54 -27.59
CA ALA A 349 16.25 6.78 -27.00
C ALA A 349 15.77 5.59 -26.14
N LEU A 350 14.71 5.76 -25.36
CA LEU A 350 14.12 4.68 -24.57
C LEU A 350 13.60 3.52 -25.43
N LEU A 351 13.04 3.84 -26.60
CA LEU A 351 12.55 2.86 -27.56
C LEU A 351 13.66 2.25 -28.43
N SER A 352 14.89 2.76 -28.36
CA SER A 352 16.02 2.20 -29.09
C SER A 352 16.60 0.97 -28.38
N PRO A 353 17.34 0.10 -29.09
CA PRO A 353 18.01 -1.06 -28.49
C PRO A 353 19.00 -0.70 -27.37
N GLU A 354 19.64 0.47 -27.45
CA GLU A 354 20.61 0.96 -26.47
C GLU A 354 19.94 1.44 -25.18
N GLY A 355 18.72 1.96 -25.28
CA GLY A 355 17.97 2.54 -24.18
C GLY A 355 18.38 3.97 -23.82
N LEU A 356 17.64 4.57 -22.89
CA LEU A 356 17.88 5.90 -22.34
C LEU A 356 18.77 5.82 -21.10
N ASP A 357 19.98 6.37 -21.19
CA ASP A 357 20.90 6.50 -20.06
C ASP A 357 20.56 7.74 -19.21
N CYS A 358 19.74 7.55 -18.17
CA CYS A 358 19.26 8.65 -17.33
C CYS A 358 20.39 9.42 -16.61
N SER A 359 21.57 8.81 -16.42
CA SER A 359 22.70 9.49 -15.78
C SER A 359 23.25 10.67 -16.60
N LYS A 360 22.96 10.69 -17.91
CA LYS A 360 23.38 11.74 -18.85
C LYS A 360 22.32 12.83 -19.02
N GLU A 361 21.13 12.62 -18.50
CA GLU A 361 19.95 13.49 -18.67
C GLU A 361 19.91 14.63 -17.64
N LYS A 362 20.98 15.45 -17.57
CA LYS A 362 21.11 16.49 -16.52
C LYS A 362 20.15 17.67 -16.69
N GLU A 363 19.84 18.05 -17.92
CA GLU A 363 18.97 19.19 -18.22
C GLU A 363 17.48 18.83 -18.05
N HIS A 364 17.12 17.57 -18.30
CA HIS A 364 15.77 17.06 -18.14
C HIS A 364 15.77 15.70 -17.41
N PRO A 365 16.04 15.68 -16.09
CA PRO A 365 16.23 14.45 -15.35
C PRO A 365 14.92 13.67 -15.18
N ILE A 366 14.98 12.36 -15.43
CA ILE A 366 13.86 11.46 -15.14
C ILE A 366 13.89 11.10 -13.66
N LEU A 367 12.77 11.29 -12.97
CA LEU A 367 12.69 11.11 -11.53
C LEU A 367 12.14 9.72 -11.17
N GLY A 368 12.76 9.10 -10.17
CA GLY A 368 12.22 7.91 -9.52
C GLY A 368 11.04 8.25 -8.61
N LYS A 369 10.39 7.21 -8.05
CA LYS A 369 9.27 7.37 -7.11
C LYS A 369 9.63 8.17 -5.85
N ASN A 370 10.92 8.18 -5.48
CA ASN A 370 11.45 8.95 -4.35
C ASN A 370 11.77 10.42 -4.69
N GLY A 371 11.39 10.88 -5.90
CA GLY A 371 11.67 12.23 -6.39
C GLY A 371 13.13 12.48 -6.77
N LYS A 372 14.02 11.50 -6.64
CA LYS A 372 15.44 11.64 -7.01
C LYS A 372 15.65 11.30 -8.49
N PRO A 373 16.60 11.97 -9.18
CA PRO A 373 16.98 11.62 -10.54
C PRO A 373 17.44 10.16 -10.63
N LEU A 374 16.98 9.47 -11.67
CA LEU A 374 17.43 8.12 -12.01
C LEU A 374 18.84 8.18 -12.60
N THR A 375 19.65 7.19 -12.22
CA THR A 375 21.04 7.04 -12.69
C THR A 375 21.23 5.76 -13.50
N CYS A 376 20.14 5.07 -13.84
CA CYS A 376 20.15 3.79 -14.54
C CYS A 376 19.87 3.97 -16.04
N ILE A 377 20.02 2.88 -16.79
CA ILE A 377 19.57 2.81 -18.19
C ILE A 377 18.13 2.28 -18.20
N LEU A 378 17.21 3.05 -18.77
CA LEU A 378 15.86 2.60 -19.07
C LEU A 378 15.84 1.99 -20.48
N ARG A 379 15.26 0.80 -20.63
CA ARG A 379 15.10 0.16 -21.95
C ARG A 379 13.80 -0.63 -22.02
N ILE A 380 13.33 -0.91 -23.23
CA ILE A 380 12.28 -1.89 -23.46
C ILE A 380 12.88 -3.29 -23.41
N ASP A 381 12.39 -4.15 -22.51
CA ASP A 381 12.74 -5.56 -22.50
C ASP A 381 12.00 -6.27 -23.65
N PRO A 382 12.70 -6.88 -24.62
CA PRO A 382 12.06 -7.53 -25.77
C PRO A 382 11.21 -8.75 -25.39
N ARG A 383 11.38 -9.32 -24.19
CA ARG A 383 10.57 -10.46 -23.74
C ARG A 383 9.22 -10.06 -23.17
N SER A 384 9.17 -8.90 -22.51
CA SER A 384 7.97 -8.39 -21.86
C SER A 384 7.34 -7.21 -22.60
N ASN A 385 8.05 -6.56 -23.52
CA ASN A 385 7.70 -5.26 -24.08
C ASN A 385 7.48 -4.16 -23.01
N GLY A 386 7.92 -4.37 -21.77
CA GLY A 386 7.83 -3.39 -20.69
C GLY A 386 9.14 -2.62 -20.51
N VAL A 387 9.07 -1.45 -19.88
CA VAL A 387 10.27 -0.72 -19.47
C VAL A 387 10.94 -1.42 -18.28
N VAL A 388 12.24 -1.69 -18.41
CA VAL A 388 13.09 -2.21 -17.32
C VAL A 388 14.15 -1.19 -16.92
N TYR A 389 14.46 -1.17 -15.62
CA TYR A 389 15.45 -0.29 -15.03
C TYR A 389 16.75 -1.07 -14.85
N ASP A 390 17.74 -0.84 -15.72
CA ASP A 390 19.01 -1.56 -15.65
C ASP A 390 20.08 -0.77 -14.87
N PHE A 391 20.37 -1.25 -13.67
CA PHE A 391 21.43 -0.76 -12.77
C PHE A 391 22.76 -1.54 -12.90
N SER A 392 22.90 -2.43 -13.89
CA SER A 392 24.09 -3.29 -14.06
C SER A 392 25.40 -2.52 -14.18
N GLN A 393 25.41 -1.45 -14.98
CA GLN A 393 26.60 -0.61 -15.14
C GLN A 393 27.00 0.08 -13.83
N GLN A 394 26.01 0.56 -13.07
CA GLN A 394 26.24 1.23 -11.80
C GLN A 394 26.80 0.27 -10.75
N ARG A 395 26.23 -0.95 -10.67
CA ARG A 395 26.74 -2.00 -9.77
C ARG A 395 28.19 -2.41 -10.09
N ARG A 396 28.56 -2.50 -11.37
CA ARG A 396 29.96 -2.78 -11.75
C ARG A 396 30.91 -1.66 -11.33
N GLN A 397 30.55 -0.40 -11.59
CA GLN A 397 31.38 0.73 -11.17
C GLN A 397 31.50 0.85 -9.65
N GLU A 398 30.46 0.50 -8.89
CA GLU A 398 30.51 0.49 -7.43
C GLU A 398 31.42 -0.63 -6.91
N GLN A 399 31.38 -1.82 -7.51
CA GLN A 399 32.31 -2.92 -7.22
C GLN A 399 33.76 -2.53 -7.53
N GLU A 400 34.04 -1.99 -8.71
CA GLU A 400 35.38 -1.53 -9.10
C GLU A 400 35.90 -0.40 -8.18
N LYS A 401 35.01 0.50 -7.72
CA LYS A 401 35.37 1.55 -6.74
C LYS A 401 35.61 0.99 -5.33
N GLN A 402 34.95 -0.10 -4.95
CA GLN A 402 35.20 -0.76 -3.67
C GLN A 402 36.50 -1.55 -3.70
N GLU A 403 36.77 -2.26 -4.79
CA GLU A 403 38.02 -3.00 -5.03
C GLU A 403 39.23 -2.04 -5.04
N SER A 404 39.17 -0.96 -5.81
CA SER A 404 40.26 0.05 -5.83
C SER A 404 40.48 0.75 -4.48
N LYS A 405 39.42 0.96 -3.68
CA LYS A 405 39.56 1.47 -2.30
C LYS A 405 40.15 0.44 -1.34
N GLN A 406 39.91 -0.86 -1.54
CA GLN A 406 40.54 -1.92 -0.77
C GLN A 406 42.01 -2.09 -1.16
N GLU A 407 42.33 -2.01 -2.45
CA GLU A 407 43.71 -2.05 -2.95
C GLU A 407 44.53 -0.86 -2.43
N GLN A 408 44.00 0.37 -2.50
CA GLN A 408 44.69 1.54 -1.94
C GLN A 408 44.90 1.41 -0.42
N LYS A 409 43.94 0.85 0.33
CA LYS A 409 44.12 0.58 1.76
C LYS A 409 45.17 -0.51 2.03
N ALA A 410 45.28 -1.51 1.16
CA ALA A 410 46.27 -2.57 1.26
C ALA A 410 47.68 -2.08 0.90
N GLU A 411 47.82 -1.24 -0.13
CA GLU A 411 49.08 -0.61 -0.52
C GLU A 411 49.58 0.36 0.57
N THR A 412 48.68 1.19 1.13
CA THR A 412 49.04 2.10 2.24
C THR A 412 49.45 1.33 3.50
N ALA A 413 48.90 0.12 3.72
CA ALA A 413 49.29 -0.75 4.82
C ALA A 413 50.63 -1.47 4.57
N GLN A 414 51.00 -1.72 3.31
CA GLN A 414 52.30 -2.29 2.93
C GLN A 414 53.43 -1.25 2.93
N GLU A 415 53.17 0.01 2.56
CA GLU A 415 54.16 1.11 2.64
C GLU A 415 54.50 1.53 4.08
N GLN A 416 53.66 1.19 5.07
CA GLN A 416 53.90 1.47 6.49
C GLN A 416 54.59 0.33 7.26
N ALA A 417 55.01 -0.75 6.59
CA ALA A 417 55.78 -1.82 7.21
C ALA A 417 57.26 -1.40 7.36
N PRO A 418 57.85 -1.33 8.58
CA PRO A 418 59.22 -0.90 8.77
C PRO A 418 60.23 -1.95 8.25
N ASP A 419 61.18 -1.49 7.44
CA ASP A 419 62.33 -2.22 6.93
C ASP A 419 63.22 -2.73 8.08
N GLN A 420 63.04 -4.00 8.48
CA GLN A 420 63.99 -4.71 9.34
C GLN A 420 65.04 -5.40 8.47
N GLY A 421 66.08 -4.64 8.10
CA GLY A 421 67.31 -5.18 7.54
C GLY A 421 67.99 -6.15 8.50
N GLN A 422 68.03 -7.43 8.13
CA GLN A 422 68.93 -8.44 8.72
C GLN A 422 70.36 -8.25 8.16
N GLY A 423 71.37 -8.22 9.03
CA GLY A 423 72.75 -8.07 8.58
C GLY A 423 73.86 -8.40 9.59
N ARG A 424 74.04 -9.70 9.87
CA ARG A 424 75.31 -10.42 10.14
C ARG A 424 76.14 -10.10 11.42
N GLY A 425 76.34 -11.15 12.21
CA GLY A 425 77.25 -11.16 13.36
C GLY A 425 78.75 -11.23 13.01
N ARG A 426 79.58 -11.02 14.04
CA ARG A 426 80.97 -11.48 14.08
C ARG A 426 81.48 -11.62 15.53
N LYS A 427 81.97 -12.83 15.82
CA LYS A 427 82.88 -13.31 16.88
C LYS A 427 83.55 -12.25 17.78
N ARG A 428 83.52 -12.44 19.09
CA ARG A 428 84.52 -13.22 19.86
C ARG A 428 84.00 -13.56 21.24
#